data_AF-A0A0M2VG35-F1
#
_entry.id   AF-A0A0M2VG35-F1
#
_cell.length_a   1.000
_cell.length_b   1.000
_cell.length_c   1.000
_cell.angle_alpha   90.00
_cell.angle_beta   90.00
_cell.angle_gamma   90.00
#
_symmetry.space_group_name_H-M   'P 1'
#
loop_
_entity.id
_entity.type
_entity.pdbx_description
1 polymer ?
#
loop_
_entity_poly.entity_id
_entity_poly.type
_entity_poly.pdbx_seq_one_letter_code
_entity_poly.pdbx_strand_id
1 'polypeptide(L)'
;MAAEQLFDLTLILLLLGLAGAALHTRSLYTSIVLFIVFGLMLALTWARLGAVDLALAEAAIGAGLIGVMLLAALARSAADSTSQPARVPLSISLLLGVLVLALLIRAIQPLADSNSVLPALVDTHLDESGVSHPVTAVLLNFRAWDTLLELVVLLLALIGVRQLGSSGMALPPTWPLLRAWSRMLAPLTIIVGGYLLWRGSHAPGGAFQAGAVLAAGAVMLRLAGLLPAIRWSRWPVRALMLGGVATFALVAAGTHWMGDGWLNYPPGWSKQLILLIEITATLSIATSLTVLVIGENEHPAP
;
A
#
# COMPACT_ATOMS: atom_id res chain seq x y z
N MET A 1 13.90 -33.88 -1.01
CA MET A 1 13.28 -32.58 -0.67
C MET A 1 11.81 -32.70 -0.95
N ALA A 2 10.94 -32.36 0.00
CA ALA A 2 9.51 -32.29 -0.28
C ALA A 2 9.27 -31.19 -1.34
N ALA A 3 8.26 -31.35 -2.21
CA ALA A 3 7.95 -30.37 -3.27
C ALA A 3 7.75 -28.95 -2.71
N GLU A 4 7.23 -28.86 -1.49
CA GLU A 4 7.08 -27.61 -0.74
C GLU A 4 8.41 -26.92 -0.42
N GLN A 5 9.38 -27.67 0.11
CA GLN A 5 10.72 -27.13 0.41
C GLN A 5 11.43 -26.64 -0.85
N LEU A 6 11.22 -27.34 -1.99
CA LEU A 6 11.77 -26.92 -3.27
C LEU A 6 11.14 -25.61 -3.74
N PHE A 7 9.82 -25.45 -3.59
CA PHE A 7 9.12 -24.21 -3.90
C PHE A 7 9.63 -23.05 -3.04
N ASP A 8 9.73 -23.24 -1.73
CA ASP A 8 10.21 -22.22 -0.80
C ASP A 8 11.67 -21.82 -1.09
N LEU A 9 12.54 -22.80 -1.36
CA LEU A 9 13.91 -22.54 -1.77
C LEU A 9 13.97 -21.76 -3.10
N THR A 10 13.08 -22.09 -4.04
CA THR A 10 13.01 -21.38 -5.33
C THR A 10 12.61 -19.93 -5.13
N LEU A 11 11.60 -19.64 -4.30
CA LEU A 11 11.19 -18.27 -3.98
C LEU A 11 12.33 -17.48 -3.31
N ILE A 12 13.02 -18.10 -2.34
CA ILE A 12 14.15 -17.47 -1.65
C ILE A 12 15.27 -17.12 -2.65
N LEU A 13 15.68 -18.07 -3.49
CA LEU A 13 16.73 -17.85 -4.48
C LEU A 13 16.32 -16.79 -5.51
N LEU A 14 15.05 -16.78 -5.94
CA LEU A 14 14.54 -15.75 -6.84
C LEU A 14 14.55 -14.37 -6.20
N LEU A 15 14.09 -14.23 -4.94
CA LEU A 15 14.09 -12.94 -4.23
C LEU A 15 15.51 -12.41 -4.05
N LEU A 16 16.45 -13.25 -3.62
CA LEU A 16 17.86 -12.87 -3.47
C LEU A 16 18.49 -12.51 -4.81
N GLY A 17 18.20 -13.27 -5.86
CA GLY A 17 18.67 -13.02 -7.22
C GLY A 17 18.13 -11.71 -7.80
N LEU A 18 16.82 -11.45 -7.65
CA LEU A 18 16.18 -10.22 -8.10
C LEU A 18 16.68 -9.00 -7.32
N ALA A 19 16.82 -9.10 -6.00
CA ALA A 19 17.40 -8.03 -5.17
C ALA A 19 18.84 -7.72 -5.61
N GLY A 20 19.67 -8.75 -5.78
CA GLY A 20 21.04 -8.61 -6.28
C GLY A 20 21.08 -7.95 -7.66
N ALA A 21 20.25 -8.41 -8.60
CA ALA A 21 20.18 -7.89 -9.96
C ALA A 21 19.68 -6.44 -10.01
N ALA A 22 18.68 -6.09 -9.19
CA ALA A 22 18.13 -4.74 -9.09
C ALA A 22 19.19 -3.73 -8.59
N LEU A 23 20.07 -4.14 -7.67
CA LEU A 23 21.13 -3.30 -7.12
C LEU A 23 22.35 -3.15 -8.04
N HIS A 24 22.66 -4.16 -8.88
CA HIS A 24 23.89 -4.17 -9.68
C HIS A 24 23.68 -3.81 -11.16
N THR A 25 22.44 -3.73 -11.64
CA THR A 25 22.18 -3.31 -13.02
C THR A 25 22.55 -1.83 -13.23
N ARG A 26 23.09 -1.53 -14.42
CA ARG A 26 23.52 -0.16 -14.78
C ARG A 26 22.37 0.74 -15.21
N SER A 27 21.25 0.16 -15.60
CA SER A 27 20.07 0.88 -16.08
C SER A 27 19.06 1.05 -14.95
N LEU A 28 18.74 2.30 -14.60
CA LEU A 28 17.71 2.59 -13.61
C LEU A 28 16.35 2.03 -14.03
N TYR A 29 16.03 2.05 -15.33
CA TYR A 29 14.81 1.44 -15.85
C TYR A 29 14.77 -0.06 -15.53
N THR A 30 15.85 -0.78 -15.82
CA THR A 30 15.96 -2.21 -15.52
C THR A 30 15.92 -2.47 -14.02
N SER A 31 16.55 -1.62 -13.21
CA SER A 31 16.52 -1.72 -11.74
C SER A 31 15.10 -1.61 -11.20
N ILE A 32 14.33 -0.62 -11.67
CA ILE A 32 12.93 -0.43 -11.29
C ILE A 32 12.07 -1.62 -11.72
N VAL A 33 12.24 -2.11 -12.94
CA VAL A 33 11.49 -3.30 -13.41
C VAL A 33 11.80 -4.53 -12.54
N LEU A 34 13.07 -4.77 -12.22
CA LEU A 34 13.46 -5.86 -11.34
C LEU A 34 12.91 -5.68 -9.91
N PHE A 35 12.84 -4.45 -9.41
CA PHE A 35 12.22 -4.14 -8.13
C PHE A 35 10.70 -4.41 -8.13
N ILE A 36 10.00 -4.10 -9.22
CA ILE A 36 8.57 -4.43 -9.39
C ILE A 36 8.38 -5.95 -9.38
N VAL A 37 9.20 -6.68 -10.14
CA VAL A 37 9.15 -8.15 -10.17
C VAL A 37 9.48 -8.74 -8.79
N PHE A 38 10.45 -8.17 -8.08
CA PHE A 38 10.76 -8.52 -6.69
C PHE A 38 9.53 -8.35 -5.79
N GLY A 39 8.83 -7.21 -5.85
CA GLY A 39 7.59 -6.99 -5.10
C GLY A 39 6.49 -8.01 -5.42
N LEU A 40 6.32 -8.38 -6.70
CA LEU A 40 5.36 -9.43 -7.09
C LEU A 40 5.75 -10.81 -6.54
N MET A 41 7.04 -11.15 -6.53
CA MET A 41 7.53 -12.40 -5.92
C MET A 41 7.39 -12.36 -4.39
N LEU A 42 7.55 -11.18 -3.78
CA LEU A 42 7.34 -10.99 -2.35
C LEU A 42 5.87 -11.14 -1.98
N ALA A 43 4.94 -10.64 -2.81
CA ALA A 43 3.51 -10.89 -2.66
C ALA A 43 3.17 -12.39 -2.70
N LEU A 44 3.75 -13.15 -3.64
CA LEU A 44 3.61 -14.61 -3.68
C LEU A 44 4.17 -15.28 -2.41
N THR A 45 5.27 -14.77 -1.88
CA THR A 45 5.86 -15.26 -0.63
C THR A 45 4.94 -15.01 0.56
N TRP A 46 4.31 -13.84 0.65
CA TRP A 46 3.30 -13.57 1.68
C TRP A 46 2.10 -14.49 1.57
N ALA A 47 1.60 -14.73 0.36
CA ALA A 47 0.50 -15.66 0.13
C ALA A 47 0.86 -17.10 0.53
N ARG A 48 2.10 -17.52 0.20
CA ARG A 48 2.66 -18.82 0.59
C ARG A 48 2.79 -18.97 2.11
N LEU A 49 3.08 -17.89 2.83
CA LEU A 49 3.13 -17.86 4.30
C LEU A 49 1.74 -17.71 4.96
N GLY A 50 0.65 -17.73 4.20
CA GLY A 50 -0.72 -17.59 4.70
C GLY A 50 -1.15 -16.14 4.98
N ALA A 51 -0.32 -15.15 4.69
CA ALA A 51 -0.59 -13.73 4.88
C ALA A 51 -1.20 -13.09 3.63
N VAL A 52 -2.40 -13.53 3.24
CA VAL A 52 -3.04 -13.12 1.98
C VAL A 52 -3.36 -11.61 1.94
N ASP A 53 -3.76 -11.01 3.07
CA ASP A 53 -4.00 -9.56 3.16
C ASP A 53 -2.75 -8.74 2.85
N LEU A 54 -1.59 -9.18 3.35
CA LEU A 54 -0.28 -8.58 3.06
C LEU A 54 0.12 -8.82 1.61
N ALA A 55 -0.14 -10.00 1.06
CA ALA A 55 0.13 -10.31 -0.34
C ALA A 55 -0.61 -9.35 -1.30
N LEU A 56 -1.90 -9.09 -1.02
CA LEU A 56 -2.72 -8.15 -1.79
C LEU A 56 -2.21 -6.71 -1.67
N ALA A 57 -1.84 -6.29 -0.45
CA ALA A 57 -1.27 -4.97 -0.21
C ALA A 57 0.09 -4.79 -0.93
N GLU A 58 0.98 -5.78 -0.83
CA GLU A 58 2.29 -5.78 -1.48
C GLU A 58 2.15 -5.72 -3.01
N ALA A 59 1.25 -6.52 -3.60
CA ALA A 59 1.03 -6.50 -5.04
C ALA A 59 0.48 -5.14 -5.52
N ALA A 60 -0.49 -4.56 -4.82
CA ALA A 60 -1.15 -3.32 -5.24
C ALA A 60 -0.31 -2.06 -4.96
N ILE A 61 0.27 -1.96 -3.76
CA ILE A 61 1.00 -0.77 -3.31
C ILE A 61 2.49 -0.92 -3.63
N GLY A 62 3.13 -2.00 -3.15
CA GLY A 62 4.56 -2.25 -3.26
C GLY A 62 5.02 -2.41 -4.71
N ALA A 63 4.50 -3.42 -5.41
CA ALA A 63 4.85 -3.66 -6.80
C ALA A 63 4.14 -2.70 -7.76
N GLY A 64 2.85 -2.44 -7.54
CA GLY A 64 2.01 -1.61 -8.43
C GLY A 64 2.32 -0.11 -8.34
N LEU A 65 1.75 0.56 -7.33
CA LEU A 65 1.78 2.03 -7.25
C LEU A 65 3.19 2.60 -7.06
N ILE A 66 4.01 2.01 -6.19
CA ILE A 66 5.41 2.44 -6.02
C ILE A 66 6.21 2.21 -7.31
N GLY A 67 5.97 1.09 -8.01
CA GLY A 67 6.56 0.82 -9.33
C GLY A 67 6.25 1.93 -10.35
N VAL A 68 4.98 2.32 -10.46
CA VAL A 68 4.57 3.44 -11.32
C VAL A 68 5.21 4.76 -10.87
N MET A 69 5.27 5.01 -9.56
CA MET A 69 5.89 6.22 -9.00
C MET A 69 7.39 6.30 -9.33
N LEU A 70 8.12 5.19 -9.22
CA LEU A 70 9.54 5.10 -9.56
C LEU A 70 9.77 5.31 -11.07
N LEU A 71 8.94 4.72 -11.93
CA LEU A 71 9.00 4.94 -13.38
C LEU A 71 8.67 6.40 -13.74
N ALA A 72 7.68 6.99 -13.09
CA ALA A 72 7.34 8.40 -13.26
C ALA A 72 8.46 9.33 -12.78
N ALA A 73 9.15 8.98 -11.70
CA ALA A 73 10.33 9.70 -11.24
C ALA A 73 11.48 9.58 -12.24
N LEU A 74 11.75 8.38 -12.77
CA LEU A 74 12.78 8.14 -13.79
C LEU A 74 12.51 8.93 -15.08
N ALA A 75 11.26 8.98 -15.53
CA ALA A 75 10.88 9.73 -16.72
C ALA A 75 11.13 11.25 -16.58
N ARG A 76 11.19 11.76 -15.33
CA ARG A 76 11.46 13.17 -15.02
C ARG A 76 12.91 13.45 -14.61
N SER A 77 13.68 12.43 -14.25
CA SER A 77 15.10 12.63 -13.98
C SER A 77 15.78 12.99 -15.29
N ALA A 78 16.35 14.19 -15.37
CA ALA A 78 17.22 14.54 -16.48
C ALA A 78 18.33 13.48 -16.58
N ALA A 79 18.71 13.14 -17.81
CA ALA A 79 19.88 12.32 -18.08
C ALA A 79 21.16 13.12 -17.77
N ASP A 80 21.28 13.64 -16.55
CA ASP A 80 22.51 14.21 -16.04
C ASP A 80 22.45 14.41 -14.53
N SER A 81 23.34 13.72 -13.83
CA SER A 81 24.11 14.32 -12.75
C SER A 81 25.38 13.50 -12.59
N THR A 82 26.50 14.19 -12.79
CA THR A 82 27.90 13.78 -12.64
C THR A 82 28.30 13.43 -11.19
N SER A 83 27.32 13.17 -10.33
CA SER A 83 27.52 12.71 -8.96
C SER A 83 27.93 11.25 -8.99
N GLN A 84 29.24 10.99 -8.93
CA GLN A 84 29.71 9.66 -8.56
C GLN A 84 29.18 9.36 -7.16
N PRO A 85 28.29 8.35 -6.98
CA PRO A 85 27.82 8.00 -5.65
C PRO A 85 29.03 7.62 -4.80
N ALA A 86 29.05 8.07 -3.55
CA ALA A 86 30.07 7.65 -2.59
C ALA A 86 30.06 6.12 -2.55
N ARG A 87 31.16 5.50 -3.01
CA ARG A 87 31.26 4.04 -3.07
C ARG A 87 31.50 3.53 -1.66
N VAL A 88 30.45 3.08 -1.00
CA VAL A 88 30.60 2.25 0.20
C VAL A 88 31.28 0.96 -0.26
N PRO A 89 32.43 0.57 0.33
CA PRO A 89 33.12 -0.65 -0.08
C PRO A 89 32.22 -1.85 0.22
N LEU A 90 32.21 -2.81 -0.71
CA LEU A 90 31.37 -4.01 -0.64
C LEU A 90 31.55 -4.76 0.69
N SER A 91 32.76 -4.76 1.26
CA SER A 91 33.05 -5.36 2.56
C SER A 91 32.26 -4.72 3.70
N ILE A 92 32.07 -3.41 3.71
CA ILE A 92 31.27 -2.70 4.72
C ILE A 92 29.79 -3.02 4.52
N SER A 93 29.28 -2.99 3.29
CA SER A 93 27.89 -3.36 2.99
C SER A 93 27.59 -4.81 3.37
N LEU A 94 28.52 -5.73 3.10
CA LEU A 94 28.39 -7.14 3.47
C LEU A 94 28.45 -7.33 4.98
N LEU A 95 29.38 -6.65 5.67
CA LEU A 95 29.48 -6.69 7.13
C LEU A 95 28.19 -6.17 7.77
N LEU A 96 27.67 -5.04 7.32
CA LEU A 96 26.40 -4.48 7.82
C LEU A 96 25.22 -5.40 7.49
N GLY A 97 25.19 -5.98 6.28
CA GLY A 97 24.14 -6.93 5.88
C GLY A 97 24.14 -8.18 6.75
N VAL A 98 25.31 -8.77 6.99
CA VAL A 98 25.47 -9.93 7.89
C VAL A 98 25.13 -9.55 9.33
N LEU A 99 25.53 -8.37 9.80
CA LEU A 99 25.19 -7.89 11.14
C LEU A 99 23.67 -7.75 11.31
N VAL A 100 22.98 -7.09 10.36
CA VAL A 100 21.52 -6.94 10.38
C VAL A 100 20.85 -8.30 10.33
N LEU A 101 21.29 -9.20 9.46
CA LEU A 101 20.76 -10.56 9.36
C LEU A 101 20.94 -11.32 10.68
N ALA A 102 22.12 -11.25 11.29
CA ALA A 102 22.39 -11.90 12.58
C ALA A 102 21.53 -11.33 13.71
N LEU A 103 21.32 -10.01 13.75
CA LEU A 103 20.43 -9.35 14.70
C LEU A 103 18.97 -9.78 14.49
N LEU A 104 18.50 -9.85 13.24
CA LEU A 104 17.14 -10.30 12.91
C LEU A 104 16.94 -11.77 13.29
N ILE A 105 17.89 -12.66 12.96
CA ILE A 105 17.81 -14.08 13.35
C ILE A 105 17.76 -14.20 14.87
N ARG A 106 18.63 -13.47 15.60
CA ARG A 106 18.63 -13.47 17.07
C ARG A 106 17.33 -12.94 17.65
N ALA A 107 16.71 -11.95 17.02
CA ALA A 107 15.44 -11.39 17.47
C ALA A 107 14.26 -12.32 17.17
N ILE A 108 14.27 -13.02 16.03
CA ILE A 108 13.17 -13.89 15.59
C ILE A 108 13.22 -15.28 16.24
N GLN A 109 14.41 -15.81 16.54
CA GLN A 109 14.55 -17.17 17.08
C GLN A 109 13.68 -17.42 18.34
N PRO A 110 13.66 -16.52 19.35
CA PRO A 110 12.76 -16.70 20.50
C PRO A 110 11.27 -16.68 20.12
N LEU A 111 10.89 -15.94 19.09
CA LEU A 111 9.51 -15.88 18.60
C LEU A 111 9.13 -17.15 17.83
N ALA A 112 10.07 -17.74 17.08
CA ALA A 112 9.86 -18.99 16.36
C ALA A 112 9.69 -20.18 17.32
N ASP A 113 10.41 -20.16 18.45
CA ASP A 113 10.33 -21.19 19.48
C ASP A 113 9.12 -21.02 20.43
N SER A 114 8.48 -19.84 20.40
CA SER A 114 7.35 -19.51 21.26
C SER A 114 6.00 -19.72 20.56
N ASN A 115 5.06 -20.37 21.25
CA ASN A 115 3.66 -20.39 20.82
C ASN A 115 3.00 -19.07 21.18
N SER A 116 2.76 -18.20 20.19
CA SER A 116 2.04 -16.95 20.40
C SER A 116 0.61 -17.21 20.88
N VAL A 117 0.19 -16.52 21.94
CA VAL A 117 -1.19 -16.57 22.46
C VAL A 117 -2.13 -15.70 21.62
N LEU A 118 -1.59 -14.80 20.78
CA LEU A 118 -2.37 -13.80 20.03
C LEU A 118 -3.42 -14.42 19.10
N PRO A 119 -3.13 -15.43 18.26
CA PRO A 119 -4.15 -16.02 17.40
C PRO A 119 -5.34 -16.58 18.19
N ALA A 120 -5.07 -17.31 19.27
CA ALA A 120 -6.11 -17.85 20.13
C ALA A 120 -6.92 -16.75 20.84
N LEU A 121 -6.26 -15.66 21.26
CA LEU A 121 -6.93 -14.52 21.88
C LEU A 121 -7.85 -13.79 20.89
N VAL A 122 -7.39 -13.62 19.64
CA VAL A 122 -8.19 -13.03 18.54
C VAL A 122 -9.39 -13.92 18.23
N ASP A 123 -9.18 -15.24 18.08
CA ASP A 123 -10.27 -16.18 17.80
C ASP A 123 -11.33 -16.18 18.91
N THR A 124 -10.91 -16.06 20.18
CA THR A 124 -11.82 -16.03 21.34
C THR A 124 -12.75 -14.81 21.33
N HIS A 125 -12.27 -13.67 20.84
CA HIS A 125 -13.02 -12.40 20.86
C HIS A 125 -13.52 -11.98 19.47
N LEU A 126 -13.36 -12.85 18.45
CA LEU A 126 -13.67 -12.50 17.06
C LEU A 126 -15.15 -12.16 16.89
N ASP A 127 -16.04 -12.92 17.53
CA ASP A 127 -17.49 -12.72 17.45
C ASP A 127 -17.93 -11.36 18.05
N GLU A 128 -17.17 -10.82 19.00
CA GLU A 128 -17.45 -9.52 19.63
C GLU A 128 -16.94 -8.34 18.77
N SER A 129 -16.04 -8.61 17.80
CA SER A 129 -15.39 -7.58 17.00
C SER A 129 -16.33 -6.89 15.99
N GLY A 130 -17.44 -7.54 15.64
CA GLY A 130 -18.38 -7.10 14.60
C GLY A 130 -18.00 -7.50 13.17
N VAL A 131 -16.87 -8.20 12.99
CA VAL A 131 -16.42 -8.79 11.72
C VAL A 131 -16.01 -10.24 11.94
N SER A 132 -15.86 -11.01 10.85
CA SER A 132 -15.50 -12.43 10.90
C SER A 132 -14.11 -12.72 10.33
N HIS A 133 -13.42 -11.71 9.80
CA HIS A 133 -12.03 -11.83 9.34
C HIS A 133 -11.07 -11.39 10.46
N PRO A 134 -10.17 -12.26 10.96
CA PRO A 134 -9.27 -11.94 12.08
C PRO A 134 -8.38 -10.72 11.84
N VAL A 135 -7.84 -10.55 10.63
CA VAL A 135 -6.96 -9.42 10.30
C VAL A 135 -7.72 -8.11 10.39
N THR A 136 -8.93 -8.05 9.82
CA THR A 136 -9.80 -6.86 9.88
C THR A 136 -10.22 -6.56 11.32
N ALA A 137 -10.52 -7.58 12.14
CA ALA A 137 -10.81 -7.40 13.56
C ALA A 137 -9.63 -6.76 14.29
N VAL A 138 -8.40 -7.23 14.04
CA VAL A 138 -7.20 -6.63 14.62
C VAL A 138 -7.02 -5.19 14.15
N LEU A 139 -7.10 -4.92 12.85
CA LEU A 139 -6.81 -3.60 12.29
C LEU A 139 -7.87 -2.55 12.65
N LEU A 140 -9.15 -2.92 12.71
CA LEU A 140 -10.24 -1.96 12.82
C LEU A 140 -11.01 -2.03 14.14
N ASN A 141 -10.76 -3.04 14.98
CA ASN A 141 -11.33 -3.13 16.33
C ASN A 141 -10.22 -3.16 17.39
N PHE A 142 -9.51 -4.28 17.54
CA PHE A 142 -8.58 -4.48 18.67
C PHE A 142 -7.38 -3.51 18.68
N ARG A 143 -6.89 -3.13 17.50
CA ARG A 143 -5.78 -2.20 17.32
C ARG A 143 -6.13 -1.07 16.34
N ALA A 144 -7.38 -0.60 16.41
CA ALA A 144 -7.91 0.47 15.56
C ALA A 144 -7.05 1.75 15.54
N TRP A 145 -6.32 2.03 16.62
CA TRP A 145 -5.36 3.15 16.69
C TRP A 145 -4.26 3.06 15.65
N ASP A 146 -3.74 1.86 15.37
CA ASP A 146 -2.68 1.68 14.38
C ASP A 146 -3.17 2.07 12.99
N THR A 147 -4.36 1.62 12.59
CA THR A 147 -4.94 1.97 11.30
C THR A 147 -5.29 3.46 11.19
N LEU A 148 -5.77 4.08 12.28
CA LEU A 148 -5.92 5.54 12.31
C LEU A 148 -4.58 6.24 12.04
N LEU A 149 -3.53 5.84 12.75
CA LEU A 149 -2.20 6.45 12.60
C LEU A 149 -1.58 6.17 11.23
N GLU A 150 -1.84 5.02 10.61
CA GLU A 150 -1.44 4.74 9.22
C GLU A 150 -2.09 5.73 8.25
N LEU A 151 -3.39 6.02 8.40
CA LEU A 151 -4.07 7.04 7.60
C LEU A 151 -3.50 8.44 7.83
N VAL A 152 -3.14 8.76 9.08
CA VAL A 152 -2.46 10.03 9.42
C VAL A 152 -1.10 10.09 8.76
N VAL A 153 -0.30 9.02 8.79
CA VAL A 153 1.01 8.95 8.13
C VAL A 153 0.87 9.14 6.61
N LEU A 154 -0.12 8.52 5.98
CA LEU A 154 -0.41 8.72 4.55
C LEU A 154 -0.78 10.18 4.24
N LEU A 155 -1.61 10.80 5.07
CA LEU A 155 -1.97 12.21 4.94
C LEU A 155 -0.76 13.13 5.13
N LEU A 156 0.10 12.85 6.12
CA LEU A 156 1.33 13.59 6.35
C LEU A 156 2.30 13.46 5.18
N ALA A 157 2.42 12.27 4.58
CA ALA A 157 3.21 12.06 3.37
C ALA A 157 2.68 12.91 2.20
N LEU A 158 1.36 12.94 2.00
CA LEU A 158 0.71 13.78 0.99
C LEU A 158 0.99 15.26 1.22
N ILE A 159 0.81 15.76 2.45
CA ILE A 159 1.09 17.15 2.81
C ILE A 159 2.59 17.45 2.62
N GLY A 160 3.48 16.57 3.05
CA GLY A 160 4.93 16.71 2.91
C GLY A 160 5.35 16.85 1.44
N VAL A 161 4.88 15.96 0.56
CA VAL A 161 5.14 16.04 -0.89
C VAL A 161 4.62 17.35 -1.48
N ARG A 162 3.46 17.84 -1.04
CA ARG A 162 2.92 19.13 -1.49
C ARG A 162 3.81 20.32 -1.11
N GLN A 163 4.46 20.28 0.06
CA GLN A 163 5.35 21.35 0.51
C GLN A 163 6.64 21.45 -0.32
N LEU A 164 7.06 20.36 -0.99
CA LEU A 164 8.22 20.36 -1.89
C LEU A 164 7.98 21.11 -3.21
N GLY A 165 6.75 21.53 -3.47
CA GLY A 165 6.34 22.20 -4.71
C GLY A 165 5.97 21.20 -5.81
N SER A 166 5.07 21.61 -6.69
CA SER A 166 4.59 20.75 -7.77
C SER A 166 5.49 20.89 -9.01
N SER A 167 6.24 19.85 -9.33
CA SER A 167 6.65 19.63 -10.73
C SER A 167 5.49 18.93 -11.42
N GLY A 168 4.71 19.65 -12.23
CA GLY A 168 3.60 19.03 -12.96
C GLY A 168 4.06 17.84 -13.79
N MET A 169 3.22 16.83 -13.99
CA MET A 169 3.55 15.74 -14.90
C MET A 169 3.25 16.17 -16.33
N ALA A 170 4.25 16.20 -17.20
CA ALA A 170 4.02 16.23 -18.64
C ALA A 170 3.55 14.84 -19.05
N LEU A 171 2.24 14.69 -19.30
CA LEU A 171 1.68 13.42 -19.74
C LEU A 171 2.16 13.15 -21.18
N PRO A 172 2.74 11.97 -21.47
CA PRO A 172 3.14 11.64 -22.83
C PRO A 172 1.91 11.62 -23.75
N PRO A 173 2.10 11.85 -25.07
CA PRO A 173 1.00 11.69 -26.02
C PRO A 173 0.41 10.29 -25.88
N THR A 174 -0.90 10.24 -25.68
CA THR A 174 -1.61 9.01 -25.31
C THR A 174 -1.85 8.13 -26.54
N TRP A 175 -1.57 6.84 -26.43
CA TRP A 175 -1.71 5.92 -27.57
C TRP A 175 -3.13 5.34 -27.60
N PRO A 176 -3.74 5.07 -28.77
CA PRO A 176 -5.11 4.56 -28.86
C PRO A 176 -5.33 3.28 -28.04
N LEU A 177 -4.33 2.40 -28.02
CA LEU A 177 -4.36 1.15 -27.25
C LEU A 177 -4.46 1.42 -25.73
N LEU A 178 -3.62 2.31 -25.20
CA LEU A 178 -3.66 2.69 -23.78
C LEU A 178 -5.05 3.23 -23.40
N ARG A 179 -5.63 4.11 -24.22
CA ARG A 179 -6.99 4.64 -23.97
C ARG A 179 -8.05 3.54 -23.97
N ALA A 180 -7.99 2.61 -24.93
CA ALA A 180 -8.94 1.51 -25.04
C ALA A 180 -8.86 0.58 -23.81
N TRP A 181 -7.64 0.17 -23.43
CA TRP A 181 -7.41 -0.67 -22.25
C TRP A 181 -7.81 0.04 -20.96
N SER A 182 -7.47 1.32 -20.77
CA SER A 182 -7.85 2.07 -19.58
C SER A 182 -9.37 2.18 -19.42
N ARG A 183 -10.12 2.35 -20.52
CA ARG A 183 -11.60 2.38 -20.50
C ARG A 183 -12.21 1.02 -20.13
N MET A 184 -11.60 -0.06 -20.59
CA MET A 184 -12.05 -1.42 -20.29
C MET A 184 -11.73 -1.81 -18.84
N LEU A 185 -10.54 -1.46 -18.35
CA LEU A 185 -10.06 -1.83 -17.03
C LEU A 185 -10.62 -0.93 -15.92
N ALA A 186 -10.96 0.33 -16.19
CA ALA A 186 -11.54 1.24 -15.20
C ALA A 186 -12.77 0.67 -14.45
N PRO A 187 -13.84 0.20 -15.12
CA PRO A 187 -14.96 -0.41 -14.40
C PRO A 187 -14.55 -1.65 -13.62
N LEU A 188 -13.59 -2.43 -14.12
CA LEU A 188 -13.05 -3.59 -13.40
C LEU A 188 -12.35 -3.16 -12.11
N THR A 189 -11.53 -2.10 -12.12
CA THR A 189 -10.89 -1.61 -10.89
C THR A 189 -11.90 -1.12 -9.86
N ILE A 190 -13.03 -0.53 -10.29
CA ILE A 190 -14.13 -0.15 -9.40
C ILE A 190 -14.80 -1.39 -8.80
N ILE A 191 -15.13 -2.39 -9.63
CA ILE A 191 -15.76 -3.63 -9.18
C ILE A 191 -14.84 -4.39 -8.23
N VAL A 192 -13.56 -4.57 -8.59
CA VAL A 192 -12.58 -5.28 -7.76
C VAL A 192 -12.30 -4.51 -6.47
N GLY A 193 -12.14 -3.19 -6.52
CA GLY A 193 -11.96 -2.36 -5.33
C GLY A 193 -13.16 -2.45 -4.38
N GLY A 194 -14.38 -2.32 -4.90
CA GLY A 194 -15.60 -2.48 -4.12
C GLY A 194 -15.77 -3.91 -3.57
N TYR A 195 -15.37 -4.92 -4.34
CA TYR A 195 -15.38 -6.31 -3.90
C TYR A 195 -14.39 -6.56 -2.76
N LEU A 196 -13.15 -6.07 -2.86
CA LEU A 196 -12.14 -6.21 -1.82
C LEU A 196 -12.56 -5.51 -0.52
N LEU A 197 -13.19 -4.34 -0.64
CA LEU A 197 -13.76 -3.61 0.49
C LEU A 197 -14.86 -4.45 1.18
N TRP A 198 -15.84 -4.93 0.41
CA TRP A 198 -16.94 -5.73 0.96
C TRP A 198 -16.46 -7.05 1.56
N ARG A 199 -15.54 -7.74 0.87
CA ARG A 199 -14.94 -9.02 1.26
C ARG A 199 -14.14 -8.90 2.56
N GLY A 200 -13.48 -7.76 2.80
CA GLY A 200 -12.62 -7.52 3.97
C GLY A 200 -13.26 -7.84 5.33
N SER A 201 -14.58 -7.75 5.43
CA SER A 201 -15.32 -8.09 6.66
C SER A 201 -15.33 -9.59 7.04
N HIS A 202 -15.00 -10.48 6.10
CA HIS A 202 -15.13 -11.93 6.27
C HIS A 202 -14.05 -12.77 5.56
N ALA A 203 -13.21 -12.17 4.73
CA ALA A 203 -12.11 -12.82 4.04
C ALA A 203 -11.04 -11.78 3.63
N PRO A 204 -9.87 -12.21 3.12
CA PRO A 204 -8.79 -11.29 2.78
C PRO A 204 -9.20 -10.16 1.83
N GLY A 205 -8.84 -8.93 2.19
CA GLY A 205 -9.31 -7.69 1.58
C GLY A 205 -9.23 -6.51 2.55
N GLY A 206 -10.12 -5.53 2.37
CA GLY A 206 -10.21 -4.35 3.22
C GLY A 206 -9.86 -3.03 2.53
N ALA A 207 -9.89 -1.95 3.32
CA ALA A 207 -9.86 -0.58 2.81
C ALA A 207 -8.55 -0.19 2.09
N PHE A 208 -7.39 -0.67 2.56
CA PHE A 208 -6.10 -0.33 1.95
C PHE A 208 -5.93 -0.95 0.57
N GLN A 209 -6.22 -2.24 0.44
CA GLN A 209 -6.11 -2.96 -0.82
C GLN A 209 -7.16 -2.45 -1.81
N ALA A 210 -8.40 -2.22 -1.36
CA ALA A 210 -9.43 -1.58 -2.16
C ALA A 210 -9.00 -0.19 -2.65
N GLY A 211 -8.51 0.65 -1.73
CA GLY A 211 -8.04 2.00 -2.04
C GLY A 211 -6.88 2.00 -3.03
N ALA A 212 -5.93 1.08 -2.90
CA ALA A 212 -4.81 0.93 -3.81
C ALA A 212 -5.24 0.50 -5.22
N VAL A 213 -6.18 -0.44 -5.34
CA VAL A 213 -6.74 -0.86 -6.64
C VAL A 213 -7.50 0.29 -7.32
N LEU A 214 -8.30 1.04 -6.56
CA LEU A 214 -8.98 2.24 -7.08
C LEU A 214 -7.98 3.32 -7.51
N ALA A 215 -6.92 3.54 -6.72
CA ALA A 215 -5.84 4.46 -7.09
C ALA A 215 -5.13 4.02 -8.37
N ALA A 216 -4.83 2.72 -8.53
CA ALA A 216 -4.22 2.20 -9.75
C ALA A 216 -5.12 2.46 -10.98
N GLY A 217 -6.43 2.26 -10.85
CA GLY A 217 -7.40 2.62 -11.89
C GLY A 217 -7.41 4.11 -12.24
N ALA A 218 -7.42 4.98 -11.22
CA ALA A 218 -7.39 6.42 -11.40
C ALA A 218 -6.07 6.93 -12.03
N VAL A 219 -4.93 6.39 -11.58
CA VAL A 219 -3.60 6.64 -12.16
C VAL A 219 -3.58 6.23 -13.63
N MET A 220 -4.05 5.03 -13.96
CA MET A 220 -4.11 4.54 -15.34
C MET A 220 -5.03 5.40 -16.24
N LEU A 221 -6.18 5.85 -15.73
CA LEU A 221 -7.04 6.79 -16.45
C LEU A 221 -6.37 8.15 -16.64
N ARG A 222 -5.59 8.63 -15.66
CA ARG A 222 -4.82 9.88 -15.81
C ARG A 222 -3.75 9.74 -16.88
N LEU A 223 -2.95 8.67 -16.82
CA LEU A 223 -1.90 8.41 -17.81
C LEU A 223 -2.45 8.24 -19.23
N ALA A 224 -3.70 7.76 -19.35
CA ALA A 224 -4.41 7.69 -20.63
C ALA A 224 -5.04 9.01 -21.09
N GLY A 225 -4.92 10.10 -20.31
CA GLY A 225 -5.54 11.40 -20.60
C GLY A 225 -7.08 11.37 -20.53
N LEU A 226 -7.64 10.41 -19.78
CA LEU A 226 -9.09 10.21 -19.63
C LEU A 226 -9.63 10.75 -18.31
N LEU A 227 -8.77 10.99 -17.33
CA LEU A 227 -9.11 11.62 -16.06
C LEU A 227 -8.42 12.99 -15.97
N PRO A 228 -9.13 14.07 -15.59
CA PRO A 228 -8.49 15.37 -15.39
C PRO A 228 -7.64 15.39 -14.11
N ALA A 229 -6.84 16.45 -13.94
CA ALA A 229 -6.13 16.73 -12.69
C ALA A 229 -7.00 16.67 -11.43
N ILE A 230 -6.58 15.82 -10.48
CA ILE A 230 -7.09 15.81 -9.10
C ILE A 230 -6.34 16.89 -8.33
N ARG A 231 -7.01 18.03 -8.11
CA ARG A 231 -6.41 19.23 -7.49
C ARG A 231 -6.91 19.42 -6.06
N TRP A 232 -5.99 19.60 -5.12
CA TRP A 232 -6.32 19.91 -3.72
C TRP A 232 -7.12 21.21 -3.56
N SER A 233 -7.04 22.15 -4.50
CA SER A 233 -7.84 23.38 -4.43
C SER A 233 -9.36 23.10 -4.44
N ARG A 234 -9.79 21.99 -5.05
CA ARG A 234 -11.20 21.58 -5.10
C ARG A 234 -11.63 21.00 -3.74
N TRP A 235 -12.66 21.60 -3.14
CA TRP A 235 -13.16 21.14 -1.85
C TRP A 235 -13.58 19.66 -1.81
N PRO A 236 -14.18 19.04 -2.86
CA PRO A 236 -14.56 17.63 -2.79
C PRO A 236 -13.35 16.70 -2.72
N VAL A 237 -12.24 17.08 -3.39
CA VAL A 237 -10.98 16.32 -3.34
C VAL A 237 -10.40 16.36 -1.93
N ARG A 238 -10.39 17.54 -1.29
CA ARG A 238 -9.96 17.68 0.11
C ARG A 238 -10.85 16.87 1.05
N ALA A 239 -12.17 16.94 0.87
CA ALA A 239 -13.10 16.17 1.67
C ALA A 239 -12.88 14.65 1.51
N LEU A 240 -12.62 14.16 0.30
CA LEU A 240 -12.28 12.75 0.08
C LEU A 240 -10.98 12.35 0.78
N MET A 241 -9.91 13.13 0.59
CA MET A 241 -8.60 12.84 1.18
C MET A 241 -8.61 12.90 2.71
N LEU A 242 -9.27 13.91 3.29
CA LEU A 242 -9.37 14.08 4.74
C LEU A 242 -10.43 13.18 5.36
N GLY A 243 -11.37 12.68 4.56
CA GLY A 243 -12.56 11.97 5.03
C GLY A 243 -12.26 10.74 5.87
N GLY A 244 -11.27 9.92 5.48
CA GLY A 244 -10.86 8.75 6.25
C GLY A 244 -10.42 9.10 7.67
N VAL A 245 -9.43 9.99 7.81
CA VAL A 245 -8.93 10.46 9.11
C VAL A 245 -10.03 11.16 9.92
N ALA A 246 -10.82 12.02 9.28
CA ALA A 246 -11.89 12.76 9.94
C ALA A 246 -12.98 11.82 10.48
N THR A 247 -13.44 10.86 9.67
CA THR A 247 -14.42 9.86 10.11
C THR A 247 -13.89 9.02 11.26
N PHE A 248 -12.65 8.53 11.16
CA PHE A 248 -12.04 7.73 12.20
C PHE A 248 -11.90 8.51 13.52
N ALA A 249 -11.44 9.77 13.46
CA ALA A 249 -11.34 10.64 14.62
C ALA A 249 -12.71 10.98 15.24
N LEU A 250 -13.73 11.19 14.41
CA LEU A 250 -15.11 11.42 14.87
C LEU A 250 -15.70 10.18 15.54
N VAL A 251 -15.45 8.98 14.98
CA VAL A 251 -15.85 7.73 15.62
C VAL A 251 -15.13 7.57 16.97
N ALA A 252 -13.81 7.79 17.02
CA ALA A 252 -13.04 7.72 18.26
C ALA A 252 -13.55 8.68 19.35
N ALA A 253 -13.85 9.93 18.97
CA ALA A 253 -14.43 10.92 19.87
C ALA A 253 -15.86 10.54 20.29
N GLY A 254 -16.66 10.02 19.37
CA GLY A 254 -18.03 9.58 19.62
C GLY A 254 -18.10 8.40 20.60
N THR A 255 -17.26 7.38 20.42
CA THR A 255 -17.20 6.24 21.35
C THR A 255 -16.73 6.67 22.73
N HIS A 256 -15.77 7.60 22.80
CA HIS A 256 -15.29 8.14 24.07
C HIS A 256 -16.40 8.90 24.80
N TRP A 257 -17.16 9.73 24.07
CA TRP A 257 -18.28 10.47 24.64
C TRP A 257 -19.43 9.55 25.10
N MET A 258 -19.62 8.41 24.44
CA MET A 258 -20.70 7.46 24.75
C MET A 258 -20.35 6.42 25.84
N GLY A 259 -19.07 6.27 26.21
CA GLY A 259 -18.74 5.78 27.57
C GLY A 259 -17.64 4.75 27.73
N ASP A 260 -17.32 3.92 26.72
CA ASP A 260 -16.38 2.80 26.94
C ASP A 260 -14.92 3.14 26.59
N GLY A 261 -14.67 4.31 26.00
CA GLY A 261 -13.33 4.78 25.65
C GLY A 261 -13.16 5.10 24.17
N TRP A 262 -11.94 5.46 23.79
CA TRP A 262 -11.59 5.80 22.42
C TRP A 262 -11.50 4.54 21.57
N LEU A 263 -12.29 4.48 20.49
CA LEU A 263 -12.37 3.34 19.58
C LEU A 263 -12.83 2.03 20.23
N ASN A 264 -13.46 2.11 21.40
CA ASN A 264 -14.21 1.01 21.99
C ASN A 264 -15.65 1.09 21.49
N TYR A 265 -15.99 0.21 20.54
CA TYR A 265 -17.29 0.28 19.85
C TYR A 265 -18.43 -0.23 20.73
N PRO A 266 -19.57 0.49 20.79
CA PRO A 266 -20.75 0.01 21.51
C PRO A 266 -21.25 -1.33 20.95
N PRO A 267 -21.77 -2.23 21.81
CA PRO A 267 -22.37 -3.48 21.36
C PRO A 267 -23.44 -3.26 20.28
N GLY A 268 -23.36 -4.03 19.19
CA GLY A 268 -24.30 -3.95 18.06
C GLY A 268 -24.03 -2.85 17.03
N TRP A 269 -23.07 -1.95 17.28
CA TRP A 269 -22.67 -0.89 16.34
C TRP A 269 -21.31 -1.13 15.67
N SER A 270 -20.51 -2.08 16.17
CA SER A 270 -19.15 -2.35 15.69
C SER A 270 -19.09 -2.52 14.16
N LYS A 271 -19.97 -3.36 13.59
CA LYS A 271 -20.00 -3.63 12.15
C LYS A 271 -20.27 -2.38 11.32
N GLN A 272 -21.21 -1.54 11.75
CA GLN A 272 -21.64 -0.34 11.04
C GLN A 272 -20.56 0.74 11.12
N LEU A 273 -19.94 0.91 12.29
CA LEU A 273 -18.83 1.84 12.49
C LEU A 273 -17.59 1.42 11.70
N ILE A 274 -17.22 0.13 11.73
CA ILE A 274 -16.14 -0.44 10.93
C ILE A 274 -16.41 -0.22 9.45
N LEU A 275 -17.59 -0.58 8.94
CA LEU A 275 -17.93 -0.39 7.53
C LEU A 275 -17.89 1.08 7.11
N LEU A 276 -18.37 1.99 7.96
CA LEU A 276 -18.29 3.43 7.72
C LEU A 276 -16.83 3.90 7.61
N ILE A 277 -15.98 3.48 8.54
CA ILE A 277 -14.55 3.76 8.53
C ILE A 277 -13.91 3.19 7.26
N GLU A 278 -14.19 1.94 6.90
CA GLU A 278 -13.59 1.30 5.73
C GLU A 278 -13.96 2.01 4.42
N ILE A 279 -15.22 2.43 4.26
CA ILE A 279 -15.67 3.15 3.06
C ILE A 279 -14.93 4.48 2.92
N THR A 280 -14.88 5.28 4.00
CA THR A 280 -14.25 6.60 3.95
C THR A 280 -12.73 6.50 3.86
N ALA A 281 -12.12 5.53 4.54
CA ALA A 281 -10.70 5.20 4.42
C ALA A 281 -10.36 4.76 2.99
N THR A 282 -11.14 3.88 2.37
CA THR A 282 -10.92 3.42 0.98
C THR A 282 -10.85 4.59 0.01
N LEU A 283 -11.82 5.51 0.08
CA LEU A 283 -11.88 6.69 -0.78
C LEU A 283 -10.74 7.68 -0.50
N SER A 284 -10.40 7.86 0.78
CA SER A 284 -9.28 8.71 1.22
C SER A 284 -7.94 8.17 0.73
N ILE A 285 -7.69 6.86 0.89
CA ILE A 285 -6.50 6.16 0.42
C ILE A 285 -6.41 6.25 -1.10
N ALA A 286 -7.50 5.92 -1.82
CA ALA A 286 -7.53 5.95 -3.27
C ALA A 286 -7.16 7.34 -3.82
N THR A 287 -7.77 8.39 -3.27
CA THR A 287 -7.53 9.76 -3.71
C THR A 287 -6.12 10.23 -3.35
N SER A 288 -5.65 9.92 -2.14
CA SER A 288 -4.32 10.32 -1.65
C SER A 288 -3.19 9.63 -2.41
N LEU A 289 -3.27 8.31 -2.59
CA LEU A 289 -2.29 7.55 -3.37
C LEU A 289 -2.27 7.99 -4.83
N THR A 290 -3.44 8.26 -5.43
CA THR A 290 -3.49 8.79 -6.78
C THR A 290 -2.70 10.09 -6.87
N VAL A 291 -2.96 11.06 -5.98
CA VAL A 291 -2.24 12.34 -6.02
C VAL A 291 -0.74 12.19 -5.70
N LEU A 292 -0.35 11.31 -4.79
CA LEU A 292 1.05 11.02 -4.50
C LEU A 292 1.81 10.49 -5.73
N VAL A 293 1.18 9.63 -6.54
CA VAL A 293 1.85 9.00 -7.69
C VAL A 293 1.92 9.91 -8.91
N ILE A 294 0.81 10.56 -9.29
CA ILE A 294 0.72 11.34 -10.54
C ILE A 294 0.80 12.86 -10.35
N GLY A 295 0.70 13.35 -9.12
CA GLY A 295 0.69 14.77 -8.81
C GLY A 295 -0.60 15.51 -9.18
N GLU A 296 -0.71 16.75 -8.70
CA GLU A 296 -1.92 17.58 -8.85
C GLU A 296 -1.91 18.48 -10.08
N ASN A 297 -0.73 18.78 -10.61
CA ASN A 297 -0.56 19.81 -11.63
C ASN A 297 -0.20 19.21 -12.99
N GLU A 298 -0.75 19.83 -14.02
CA GLU A 298 -0.40 19.59 -15.41
C GLU A 298 0.64 20.65 -15.79
N HIS A 299 1.72 20.26 -16.44
CA HIS A 299 2.48 21.25 -17.19
C HIS A 299 1.59 21.72 -18.35
N PRO A 300 1.41 23.03 -18.57
CA PRO A 300 0.88 23.48 -19.85
C PRO A 300 1.78 22.92 -20.95
N ALA A 301 1.18 22.29 -21.96
CA ALA A 301 1.93 21.91 -23.15
C ALA A 301 2.59 23.19 -23.72
N PRO A 302 3.87 23.13 -24.12
CA PRO A 302 4.54 24.26 -24.76
C PRO A 302 3.82 24.70 -26.04
#